data_AF-A0A8J4QFH3-F1
#
_entry.id   AF-A0A8J4QFH3-F1
#
_cell.length_a   1.000
_cell.length_b   1.000
_cell.length_c   1.000
_cell.angle_alpha   90.00
_cell.angle_beta   90.00
_cell.angle_gamma   90.00
#
_symmetry.space_group_name_H-M   'P 1'
#
loop_
_entity.id
_entity.type
_entity.pdbx_description
1 polymer ?
#
loop_
_entity_poly.entity_id
_entity_poly.type
_entity_poly.pdbx_seq_one_letter_code
_entity_poly.pdbx_strand_id
1 'polypeptide(L)'
;MACLHDHSCEDHDCSTDWSLYKHIDLTKVTALNESVPGSVKSVFKAWEQRLSSSEEHLESNEGDPELLVYIPFTSDVKIKSISIVGGADGTSPSKMRAFINRDGIDFSDAQGMQAIQEWDLAENLQGVLEYQTR
;
A
#
# COMPACT_ATOMS: atom_id res chain seq x y z
N MET A 1 2.31 12.24 -11.27
CA MET A 1 3.25 13.22 -10.67
C MET A 1 3.54 12.74 -9.27
N ALA A 2 4.71 12.16 -9.03
CA ALA A 2 5.20 11.90 -7.68
C ALA A 2 5.86 13.19 -7.18
N CYS A 3 5.38 13.74 -6.08
CA CYS A 3 5.94 14.96 -5.51
C CYS A 3 6.96 14.56 -4.44
N LEU A 4 8.20 15.06 -4.57
CA LEU A 4 9.18 15.06 -3.49
C LEU A 4 8.86 16.25 -2.59
N HIS A 5 8.35 16.00 -1.39
CA HIS A 5 8.11 17.05 -0.42
C HIS A 5 9.35 17.21 0.47
N ASP A 6 10.18 18.20 0.13
CA ASP A 6 11.22 18.71 1.04
C ASP A 6 10.50 19.53 2.12
N HIS A 7 10.34 18.93 3.30
CA HIS A 7 9.68 19.58 4.43
C HIS A 7 10.74 20.15 5.38
N SER A 8 10.98 21.46 5.27
CA SER A 8 11.61 22.25 6.33
C SER A 8 10.87 22.03 7.66
N CYS A 9 11.53 21.34 8.58
CA CYS A 9 10.97 20.88 9.84
C CYS A 9 11.18 21.93 10.95
N GLU A 10 10.13 22.70 11.27
CA GLU A 10 10.06 23.46 12.53
C GLU A 10 8.92 23.01 13.47
N ASP A 11 8.17 21.96 13.11
CA ASP A 11 7.11 21.44 13.99
C ASP A 11 7.17 19.91 14.11
N HIS A 12 7.32 19.45 15.35
CA HIS A 12 7.74 18.10 15.76
C HIS A 12 6.63 17.03 15.65
N ASP A 13 5.49 17.28 14.99
CA ASP A 13 4.30 16.42 15.14
C ASP A 13 3.60 16.02 13.82
N CYS A 14 4.23 16.17 12.66
CA CYS A 14 3.55 16.00 11.37
C CYS A 14 3.50 14.56 10.81
N SER A 15 4.28 13.61 11.33
CA SER A 15 4.35 12.25 10.77
C SER A 15 3.35 11.24 11.36
N THR A 16 2.94 11.42 12.62
CA THR A 16 2.14 10.41 13.33
C THR A 16 0.64 10.61 13.16
N ASP A 17 0.18 11.85 12.99
CA ASP A 17 -1.25 12.18 12.93
C ASP A 17 -1.89 11.85 11.57
N TRP A 18 -1.09 11.69 10.52
CA TRP A 18 -1.58 11.45 9.16
C TRP A 18 -1.65 9.97 8.74
N SER A 19 -1.08 9.07 9.56
CA SER A 19 -1.04 7.64 9.22
C SER A 19 -2.38 6.96 9.52
N LEU A 20 -2.99 6.38 8.49
CA LEU A 20 -4.20 5.57 8.65
C LEU A 20 -3.95 4.20 9.29
N TYR A 21 -2.69 3.86 9.64
CA TYR A 21 -2.32 2.56 10.19
C TYR A 21 -3.20 2.11 11.37
N LYS A 22 -3.51 3.02 12.29
CA LYS A 22 -4.37 2.73 13.46
C LYS A 22 -5.84 2.46 13.10
N HIS A 23 -6.26 2.87 11.91
CA HIS A 23 -7.63 2.68 11.40
C HIS A 23 -7.77 1.43 10.54
N ILE A 24 -6.67 0.74 10.21
CA ILE A 24 -6.71 -0.49 9.42
C ILE A 24 -7.07 -1.67 10.34
N ASP A 25 -8.05 -2.48 9.95
CA ASP A 25 -8.38 -3.73 10.63
C ASP A 25 -7.43 -4.84 10.16
N LEU A 26 -6.20 -4.84 10.69
CA LEU A 26 -5.14 -5.81 10.33
C LEU A 26 -5.57 -7.28 10.47
N THR A 27 -6.55 -7.57 11.34
CA THR A 27 -7.04 -8.94 11.53
C THR A 27 -7.80 -9.46 10.31
N LYS A 28 -8.46 -8.56 9.58
CA LYS A 28 -9.28 -8.84 8.40
C LYS A 28 -8.60 -8.47 7.08
N VAL A 29 -7.41 -7.89 7.12
CA VAL A 29 -6.59 -7.69 5.92
C VAL A 29 -6.30 -9.05 5.29
N THR A 30 -6.53 -9.16 3.99
CA THR A 30 -6.28 -10.36 3.19
C THR A 30 -5.64 -9.99 1.87
N ALA A 31 -4.92 -10.92 1.26
CA ALA A 31 -4.40 -10.78 -0.09
C ALA A 31 -4.75 -12.01 -0.93
N LEU A 32 -4.88 -11.80 -2.23
CA LEU A 32 -4.91 -12.87 -3.22
C LEU A 32 -3.57 -12.91 -3.94
N ASN A 33 -3.14 -14.13 -4.24
CA ASN A 33 -1.87 -14.43 -4.90
C ASN A 33 -0.62 -14.07 -4.08
N GLU A 34 -0.73 -14.01 -2.75
CA GLU A 34 0.43 -13.93 -1.86
C GLU A 34 1.15 -15.28 -1.77
N SER A 35 2.48 -15.26 -1.84
CA SER A 35 3.36 -16.45 -1.76
C SER A 35 3.19 -17.17 -0.42
N VAL A 36 3.13 -16.39 0.66
CA VAL A 36 2.91 -16.89 2.02
C VAL A 36 1.57 -16.37 2.54
N PRO A 37 0.61 -17.25 2.88
CA PRO A 37 -0.72 -16.83 3.31
C PRO A 37 -0.67 -16.01 4.61
N GLY A 38 -1.25 -14.81 4.60
CA GLY A 38 -1.26 -13.88 5.71
C GLY A 38 -0.04 -12.96 5.81
N SER A 39 0.93 -13.08 4.91
CA SER A 39 2.13 -12.21 4.87
C SER A 39 1.79 -10.74 4.62
N VAL A 40 0.67 -10.48 3.94
CA VAL A 40 0.16 -9.12 3.72
C VAL A 40 -0.05 -8.31 5.00
N LYS A 41 -0.30 -8.98 6.14
CA LYS A 41 -0.50 -8.28 7.42
C LYS A 41 0.81 -7.66 7.92
N SER A 42 1.94 -8.29 7.61
CA SER A 42 3.26 -7.89 8.09
C SER A 42 3.83 -6.69 7.32
N VAL A 43 3.27 -6.33 6.15
CA VAL A 43 3.70 -5.13 5.40
C VAL A 43 3.05 -3.84 5.88
N PHE A 44 1.95 -3.92 6.63
CA PHE A 44 1.37 -2.75 7.29
C PHE A 44 2.14 -2.47 8.57
N LYS A 45 2.87 -1.35 8.59
CA LYS A 45 3.70 -0.94 9.73
C LYS A 45 3.39 0.50 10.13
N ALA A 46 3.71 0.83 11.37
CA ALA A 46 3.73 2.22 11.82
C ALA A 46 4.74 3.03 10.99
N TRP A 47 4.50 4.33 10.84
CA TRP A 47 5.33 5.22 10.02
C TRP A 47 6.82 5.15 10.37
N GLU A 48 7.16 5.11 11.66
CA GLU A 48 8.54 5.01 12.13
C GLU A 48 9.23 3.70 11.72
N GLN A 49 8.45 2.64 11.47
CA GLN A 49 8.91 1.31 11.09
C GLN A 49 8.76 1.04 9.58
N ARG A 50 8.37 2.05 8.79
CA ARG A 50 8.09 1.88 7.35
C ARG A 50 9.31 1.45 6.53
N LEU A 51 10.51 1.80 6.99
CA LEU A 51 11.79 1.41 6.38
C LEU A 51 12.47 0.25 7.12
N SER A 52 11.85 -0.26 8.18
CA SER A 52 12.38 -1.42 8.89
C SER A 52 12.33 -2.61 7.94
N SER A 53 13.50 -3.05 7.50
CA SER A 53 13.73 -4.31 6.79
C SER A 53 13.51 -5.48 7.75
N SER A 54 12.27 -5.63 8.23
CA SER A 54 11.84 -6.88 8.86
C SER A 54 11.92 -7.98 7.80
N GLU A 55 12.23 -9.21 8.22
CA GLU A 55 12.29 -10.35 7.30
C GLU A 55 10.94 -10.67 6.65
N GLU A 56 9.85 -10.14 7.21
CA GLU A 56 8.50 -10.30 6.70
C GLU A 56 8.16 -9.25 5.63
N HIS A 57 7.91 -9.74 4.42
CA HIS A 57 7.53 -8.97 3.24
C HIS A 57 6.40 -9.69 2.50
N LEU A 58 5.66 -8.93 1.68
CA LEU A 58 4.61 -9.48 0.83
C LEU A 58 5.21 -9.79 -0.54
N GLU A 59 5.18 -11.05 -0.93
CA GLU A 59 5.60 -11.53 -2.24
C GLU A 59 4.41 -12.13 -2.97
N SER A 60 4.42 -12.01 -4.30
CA SER A 60 3.46 -12.71 -5.14
C SER A 60 3.88 -14.16 -5.36
N ASN A 61 2.95 -15.02 -5.74
CA ASN A 61 3.28 -16.42 -6.07
C ASN A 61 4.28 -16.53 -7.22
N GLU A 62 5.03 -17.62 -7.24
CA GLU A 62 5.97 -17.91 -8.31
C GLU A 62 5.26 -18.01 -9.67
N GLY A 63 5.66 -17.14 -10.60
CA GLY A 63 5.16 -17.11 -11.97
C GLY A 63 4.02 -16.14 -12.23
N ASP A 64 3.51 -15.46 -11.20
CA ASP A 64 2.47 -14.44 -11.36
C ASP A 64 2.78 -13.18 -10.53
N PRO A 65 3.03 -12.01 -11.16
CA PRO A 65 3.37 -10.78 -10.48
C PRO A 65 2.14 -9.98 -9.98
N GLU A 66 0.92 -10.44 -10.24
CA GLU A 66 -0.29 -9.72 -9.86
C GLU A 66 -0.63 -10.01 -8.39
N LEU A 67 -0.87 -8.96 -7.61
CA LEU A 67 -1.30 -9.06 -6.21
C LEU A 67 -2.56 -8.23 -6.01
N LEU A 68 -3.50 -8.77 -5.24
CA LEU A 68 -4.71 -8.06 -4.88
C LEU A 68 -4.85 -8.03 -3.37
N VAL A 69 -4.79 -6.83 -2.80
CA VAL A 69 -4.79 -6.61 -1.35
C VAL A 69 -6.10 -5.97 -0.90
N TYR A 70 -6.75 -6.56 0.10
CA TYR A 70 -7.94 -6.02 0.74
C TYR A 70 -7.60 -5.39 2.07
N ILE A 71 -7.95 -4.10 2.19
CA ILE A 71 -7.63 -3.29 3.37
C ILE A 71 -8.95 -2.78 3.98
N PRO A 72 -9.55 -3.53 4.91
CA PRO A 72 -10.71 -3.05 5.65
C PRO A 72 -10.29 -1.99 6.67
N PHE A 73 -11.06 -0.91 6.75
CA PHE A 73 -10.90 0.12 7.78
C PHE A 73 -11.95 -0.04 8.90
N THR A 74 -11.56 0.23 10.14
CA THR A 74 -12.44 0.17 11.32
C THR A 74 -13.31 1.40 11.49
N SER A 75 -13.09 2.44 10.70
CA SER A 75 -13.81 3.71 10.74
C SER A 75 -13.87 4.31 9.33
N ASP A 76 -14.78 5.27 9.12
CA ASP A 76 -14.79 6.06 7.89
C ASP A 76 -13.51 6.89 7.82
N VAL A 77 -12.75 6.72 6.74
CA VAL A 77 -11.48 7.41 6.52
C VAL A 77 -11.44 7.95 5.12
N LYS A 78 -10.79 9.11 4.97
CA LYS A 78 -10.43 9.65 3.66
C LYS A 78 -8.95 9.44 3.42
N ILE A 79 -8.62 8.53 2.51
CA ILE A 79 -7.24 8.36 2.03
C ILE A 79 -6.86 9.61 1.26
N LYS A 80 -5.77 10.28 1.66
CA LYS A 80 -5.23 11.49 1.00
C LYS A 80 -4.00 11.19 0.13
N SER A 81 -3.15 10.30 0.62
CA SER A 81 -1.98 9.80 -0.10
C SER A 81 -1.79 8.32 0.21
N ILE A 82 -1.15 7.62 -0.73
CA ILE A 82 -0.73 6.24 -0.60
C ILE A 82 0.78 6.21 -0.84
N SER A 83 1.53 5.55 0.03
CA SER A 83 2.96 5.28 -0.19
C SER A 83 3.16 3.78 -0.25
N ILE A 84 3.87 3.32 -1.27
CA ILE A 84 4.25 1.92 -1.44
C ILE A 84 5.75 1.86 -1.41
N VAL A 85 6.29 0.99 -0.56
CA VAL A 85 7.72 0.66 -0.50
C VAL A 85 7.84 -0.77 -1.00
N GLY A 86 8.41 -0.93 -2.19
CA GLY A 86 8.67 -2.24 -2.79
C GLY A 86 10.12 -2.68 -2.59
N GLY A 87 10.44 -3.87 -3.10
CA GLY A 87 11.81 -4.39 -3.13
C GLY A 87 12.68 -3.76 -4.22
N ALA A 88 13.98 -4.00 -4.15
CA ALA A 88 14.94 -3.56 -5.16
C ALA A 88 14.98 -4.50 -6.37
N ASP A 89 15.66 -4.07 -7.44
CA ASP A 89 15.97 -4.92 -8.60
C ASP A 89 14.71 -5.35 -9.39
N GLY A 90 13.74 -4.44 -9.54
CA GLY A 90 12.53 -4.70 -10.33
C GLY A 90 11.48 -5.58 -9.64
N THR A 91 11.66 -5.90 -8.35
CA THR A 91 10.64 -6.57 -7.52
C THR A 91 9.56 -5.61 -6.99
N SER A 92 9.72 -4.31 -7.23
CA SER A 92 8.73 -3.29 -6.90
C SER A 92 7.52 -3.33 -7.86
N PRO A 93 6.28 -3.16 -7.37
CA PRO A 93 5.12 -3.05 -8.23
C PRO A 93 5.22 -1.78 -9.08
N SER A 94 4.94 -1.89 -10.38
CA SER A 94 5.01 -0.75 -11.31
C SER A 94 3.66 -0.05 -11.53
N LYS A 95 2.55 -0.70 -11.16
CA LYS A 95 1.20 -0.16 -11.33
C LYS A 95 0.34 -0.50 -10.13
N MET A 96 -0.49 0.46 -9.72
CA MET A 96 -1.51 0.27 -8.69
C MET A 96 -2.86 0.73 -9.23
N ARG A 97 -3.89 -0.05 -8.93
CA ARG A 97 -5.28 0.25 -9.22
C ARG A 97 -6.04 0.21 -7.90
N ALA A 98 -6.73 1.30 -7.55
CA ALA A 98 -7.54 1.33 -6.34
C ALA A 98 -9.01 1.06 -6.65
N PHE A 99 -9.64 0.33 -5.75
CA PHE A 99 -11.07 0.07 -5.73
C PHE A 99 -11.55 0.31 -4.29
N ILE A 100 -12.68 0.98 -4.12
CA ILE A 100 -13.21 1.34 -2.80
C ILE A 100 -14.67 0.90 -2.66
N ASN A 101 -15.14 0.75 -1.42
CA ASN A 101 -16.54 0.40 -1.09
C ASN A 101 -17.03 -0.88 -1.77
N ARG A 102 -16.15 -1.90 -1.83
CA ARG A 102 -16.42 -3.20 -2.43
C ARG A 102 -15.72 -4.28 -1.61
N ASP A 103 -16.44 -5.36 -1.41
CA ASP A 103 -15.92 -6.56 -0.73
C ASP A 103 -15.75 -7.67 -1.77
N GLY A 104 -14.71 -8.49 -1.59
CA GLY A 104 -14.55 -9.73 -2.35
C GLY A 104 -14.24 -9.58 -3.84
N ILE A 105 -13.51 -8.52 -4.25
CA ILE A 105 -13.14 -8.24 -5.66
C ILE A 105 -12.59 -9.44 -6.47
N ASP A 106 -11.36 -9.95 -6.42
CA ASP A 106 -10.83 -10.95 -7.40
C ASP A 106 -10.38 -10.37 -8.75
N PHE A 107 -9.45 -11.09 -9.38
CA PHE A 107 -8.73 -10.63 -10.57
C PHE A 107 -9.64 -10.45 -11.79
N SER A 108 -10.69 -11.26 -11.92
CA SER A 108 -11.67 -11.19 -13.01
C SER A 108 -12.46 -9.88 -12.93
N ASP A 109 -12.97 -9.57 -11.73
CA ASP A 109 -13.65 -8.32 -11.45
C ASP A 109 -12.70 -7.12 -11.58
N ALA A 110 -11.48 -7.21 -11.05
CA ALA A 110 -10.49 -6.15 -11.17
C ALA A 110 -10.17 -5.81 -12.65
N GLN A 111 -10.14 -6.80 -13.54
CA GLN A 111 -9.91 -6.60 -14.98
C GLN A 111 -11.13 -6.01 -15.70
N GLY A 112 -12.34 -6.44 -15.34
CA GLY A 112 -13.57 -5.94 -15.97
C GLY A 112 -14.03 -4.58 -15.44
N MET A 113 -13.61 -4.21 -14.23
CA MET A 113 -14.05 -2.99 -13.56
C MET A 113 -13.15 -1.80 -13.85
N GLN A 114 -13.77 -0.62 -13.84
CA GLN A 114 -13.05 0.65 -13.85
C GLN A 114 -12.54 0.93 -12.43
N ALA A 115 -11.21 0.99 -12.29
CA ALA A 115 -10.57 1.44 -11.05
C ALA A 115 -10.95 2.89 -10.76
N ILE A 116 -11.13 3.25 -9.49
CA ILE A 116 -11.45 4.63 -9.13
C ILE A 116 -10.29 5.57 -9.48
N GLN A 117 -9.07 5.05 -9.32
CA GLN A 117 -7.85 5.71 -9.69
C GLN A 117 -6.75 4.68 -9.94
N GLU A 118 -5.85 5.03 -10.86
CA GLU A 118 -4.71 4.23 -11.26
C GLU A 118 -3.46 5.09 -11.15
N TRP A 119 -2.35 4.48 -10.73
CA TRP A 119 -1.06 5.13 -10.60
C TRP A 119 0.03 4.27 -11.21
N ASP A 120 0.92 4.92 -11.95
CA ASP A 120 2.22 4.36 -12.30
C ASP A 120 3.16 4.56 -11.10
N LEU A 121 3.55 3.44 -10.51
CA LEU A 121 4.43 3.40 -9.36
C LEU A 121 5.89 3.41 -9.82
N ALA A 122 6.75 4.00 -8.99
CA ALA A 122 8.18 4.00 -9.16
C ALA A 122 8.82 3.34 -7.94
N GLU A 123 10.04 2.82 -8.12
CA GLU A 123 10.80 2.19 -7.06
C GLU A 123 11.02 3.19 -5.91
N ASN A 124 10.48 2.86 -4.74
CA ASN A 124 10.43 3.74 -3.59
C ASN A 124 11.12 3.10 -2.37
N LEU A 125 12.39 2.74 -2.53
CA LEU A 125 13.17 2.07 -1.49
C LEU A 125 13.29 2.88 -0.19
N GLN A 126 13.15 4.21 -0.28
CA GLN A 126 13.28 5.14 0.85
C GLN A 126 11.93 5.56 1.43
N GLY A 127 10.80 5.07 0.90
CA GLY A 127 9.46 5.48 1.37
C GLY A 127 9.15 6.95 1.17
N VAL A 128 9.89 7.68 0.34
CA VAL A 128 9.71 9.13 0.13
C VAL A 128 8.65 9.44 -0.93
N LEU A 129 8.30 8.47 -1.78
CA LEU A 129 7.29 8.66 -2.81
C LEU A 129 5.89 8.45 -2.22
N GLU A 130 5.05 9.46 -2.46
CA GLU A 130 3.65 9.45 -2.11
C GLU A 130 2.78 9.72 -3.34
N TYR A 131 1.70 8.98 -3.44
CA TYR A 131 0.73 9.03 -4.52
C TYR A 131 -0.56 9.62 -3.99
N GLN A 132 -0.88 10.84 -4.42
CA GLN A 132 -2.11 11.50 -3.98
C GLN A 132 -3.35 10.85 -4.61
N THR A 133 -4.40 10.74 -3.79
CA THR A 133 -5.74 10.33 -4.20
C THR A 133 -6.55 11.56 -4.64
N ARG A 134 -7.51 11.37 -5.55
CA ARG A 134 -8.38 12.43 -6.08
C ARG A 134 -9.67 12.59 -5.26
#